data_AF-A0A3D5K3H7-F1
#
_entry.id   AF-A0A3D5K3H7-F1
#
_cell.length_a   1.000
_cell.length_b   1.000
_cell.length_c   1.000
_cell.angle_alpha   90.00
_cell.angle_beta   90.00
_cell.angle_gamma   90.00
#
_symmetry.space_group_name_H-M   'P 1'
#
loop_
_entity.id
_entity.type
_entity.pdbx_description
1 polymer ?
#
loop_
_entity_poly.entity_id
_entity_poly.type
_entity_poly.pdbx_seq_one_letter_code
_entity_poly.pdbx_strand_id
1 'polypeptide(L)' 'MSYVSFVFQKVFGYSREKADRLMMDVHHKGRAVVSSGAREKAEMDVFRLHEHGLWATLQQDD' A
#
# COMPACT_ATOMS: atom_id res chain seq x y z
N MET A 1 -10.88 7.09 -3.50
CA MET A 1 -10.31 7.91 -2.41
C MET A 1 -8.93 8.44 -2.80
N SER A 2 -8.84 9.73 -3.17
CA SER A 2 -7.64 10.37 -3.74
C SER A 2 -6.41 10.38 -2.84
N TYR A 3 -6.58 10.43 -1.51
CA TYR A 3 -5.45 10.44 -0.56
C TYR A 3 -4.70 9.10 -0.52
N VAL A 4 -5.41 7.97 -0.48
CA VAL A 4 -4.78 6.64 -0.47
C VAL A 4 -3.97 6.42 -1.75
N SER A 5 -4.53 6.79 -2.91
CA SER A 5 -3.80 6.76 -4.19
C SER A 5 -2.57 7.67 -4.17
N PHE A 6 -2.65 8.85 -3.56
CA PHE A 6 -1.51 9.75 -3.42
C PHE A 6 -0.40 9.13 -2.54
N VAL A 7 -0.75 8.52 -1.42
CA VAL A 7 0.22 7.84 -0.55
C VAL A 7 0.88 6.67 -1.28
N PHE A 8 0.13 5.88 -2.05
CA PHE A 8 0.71 4.80 -2.85
C PHE A 8 1.70 5.30 -3.91
N GLN A 9 1.41 6.45 -4.55
CA GLN A 9 2.38 7.10 -5.44
C GLN A 9 3.62 7.55 -4.67
N LYS A 10 3.44 8.18 -3.50
CA LYS A 10 4.55 8.74 -2.70
C LYS A 10 5.47 7.67 -2.10
N VAL A 11 4.89 6.60 -1.54
CA VAL A 11 5.64 5.56 -0.82
C VAL A 11 6.25 4.54 -1.78
N PHE A 12 5.52 4.15 -2.82
CA PHE A 12 5.92 3.07 -3.74
C PHE A 12 6.36 3.53 -5.13
N GLY A 13 6.25 4.83 -5.43
CA GLY A 13 6.58 5.37 -6.75
C GLY A 13 5.66 4.89 -7.87
N TYR A 14 4.45 4.44 -7.54
CA TYR A 14 3.50 3.93 -8.53
C TYR A 14 2.97 5.04 -9.43
N SER A 15 2.58 4.66 -10.66
CA SER A 15 1.82 5.56 -11.52
C SER A 15 0.43 5.82 -10.91
N ARG A 16 -0.19 6.92 -11.34
CA ARG A 16 -1.54 7.26 -10.88
C ARG A 16 -2.54 6.15 -11.16
N GLU A 17 -2.47 5.52 -12.34
CA GLU A 17 -3.40 4.44 -12.71
C GLU A 17 -3.26 3.22 -11.81
N LYS A 18 -2.02 2.84 -11.47
CA LYS A 18 -1.77 1.70 -10.57
C LYS A 18 -2.22 2.01 -9.15
N ALA A 19 -1.92 3.21 -8.65
CA ALA A 19 -2.31 3.64 -7.32
C ALA A 19 -3.84 3.71 -7.17
N ASP A 20 -4.54 4.24 -8.18
CA ASP A 20 -6.01 4.28 -8.19
C ASP A 20 -6.61 2.87 -8.23
N ARG A 21 -6.04 1.95 -9.01
CA ARG A 21 -6.50 0.54 -9.02
C ARG A 21 -6.37 -0.12 -7.65
N LEU A 22 -5.19 -0.02 -7.02
CA LEU A 22 -4.94 -0.60 -5.70
C LEU A 22 -5.83 0.03 -4.62
N MET A 23 -6.05 1.33 -4.70
CA MET A 23 -6.97 2.02 -3.80
C MET A 23 -8.40 1.51 -3.98
N MET A 24 -8.85 1.30 -5.22
CA MET A 24 -10.18 0.74 -5.48
C MET A 24 -10.31 -0.69 -4.96
N ASP A 25 -9.24 -1.49 -5.03
CA ASP A 25 -9.21 -2.80 -4.40
C ASP A 25 -9.39 -2.70 -2.87
N VAL A 26 -8.71 -1.76 -2.20
CA VAL A 26 -8.94 -1.51 -0.77
C VAL A 26 -10.39 -1.07 -0.51
N HIS A 27 -10.94 -0.18 -1.34
CA HIS A 27 -12.29 0.34 -1.16
C HIS A 27 -13.37 -0.73 -1.30
N HIS A 28 -13.24 -1.64 -2.27
CA HIS A 28 -14.24 -2.67 -2.55
C HIS A 28 -14.01 -3.98 -1.80
N LYS A 29 -12.75 -4.37 -1.59
CA LYS A 29 -12.37 -5.67 -1.01
C LYS A 29 -11.89 -5.56 0.43
N GLY A 30 -11.76 -4.33 0.96
CA GLY A 30 -11.25 -4.05 2.31
C GLY A 30 -9.73 -4.15 2.45
N ARG A 31 -9.02 -4.70 1.46
CA ARG A 31 -7.55 -4.85 1.47
C ARG A 31 -6.98 -4.96 0.05
N ALA A 32 -5.69 -4.66 -0.09
CA ALA A 32 -4.92 -4.90 -1.31
C ALA A 32 -3.45 -5.20 -0.96
N VAL A 33 -2.79 -6.06 -1.74
CA VAL A 33 -1.33 -6.23 -1.66
C VAL A 33 -0.68 -5.09 -2.43
N VAL A 34 0.02 -4.21 -1.71
CA VAL A 34 0.62 -2.99 -2.29
C VAL A 34 2.13 -3.09 -2.51
N SER A 35 2.82 -3.98 -1.82
CA SER A 35 4.26 -4.26 -1.95
C SER A 35 4.52 -5.72 -1.60
N SER A 36 5.58 -6.31 -2.18
CA SER A 36 6.07 -7.64 -1.86
C SER A 36 7.61 -7.65 -1.91
N GLY A 37 8.23 -8.53 -1.13
CA GLY A 37 9.68 -8.65 -1.07
C GLY A 37 10.20 -9.19 0.26
N ALA A 38 11.50 -8.98 0.51
CA ALA A 38 12.13 -9.37 1.75
C ALA A 38 11.45 -8.73 2.96
N ARG A 39 11.40 -9.48 4.07
CA ARG A 39 10.72 -9.09 5.31
C ARG A 39 11.10 -7.68 5.78
N GLU A 40 12.39 -7.35 5.79
CA GLU A 40 12.88 -6.04 6.23
C GLU A 40 12.29 -4.88 5.41
N LYS A 41 12.26 -5.01 4.08
CA LYS A 41 11.65 -4.00 3.20
C LYS A 41 10.15 -3.86 3.46
N ALA A 42 9.47 -4.99 3.64
CA ALA A 42 8.04 -4.98 3.87
C ALA A 42 7.66 -4.40 5.25
N GLU A 43 8.47 -4.62 6.29
CA GLU A 43 8.32 -3.95 7.59
C GLU A 43 8.51 -2.43 7.46
N MET A 44 9.49 -1.97 6.69
CA MET A 44 9.68 -0.55 6.40
C MET A 44 8.49 0.06 5.63
N ASP A 45 7.95 -0.67 4.66
CA ASP A 45 6.78 -0.23 3.88
C ASP A 45 5.54 -0.07 4.78
N VAL A 46 5.31 -1.02 5.71
CA VAL A 46 4.23 -0.91 6.72
C VAL A 46 4.43 0.32 7.60
N PHE A 47 5.65 0.57 8.07
CA PHE A 47 5.97 1.74 8.88
C PHE A 47 5.65 3.05 8.14
N ARG A 48 6.08 3.20 6.88
CA ARG A 48 5.81 4.38 6.05
C ARG A 48 4.32 4.60 5.79
N LEU A 49 3.55 3.53 5.61
CA LEU A 49 2.10 3.62 5.48
C LEU A 49 1.44 4.13 6.77
N HIS A 50 1.88 3.65 7.93
CA HIS A 50 1.40 4.13 9.23
C HIS A 50 1.76 5.61 9.49
N GLU A 51 2.94 6.07 9.09
CA GLU A 51 3.30 7.51 9.15
C GLU A 51 2.35 8.39 8.33
N HIS A 52 1.77 7.84 7.26
CA HIS A 52 0.75 8.50 6.46
C HIS A 52 -0.69 8.29 6.97
N GLY A 53 -0.86 7.62 8.12
CA GLY A 53 -2.15 7.31 8.73
C GLY A 53 -2.90 6.16 8.04
N LEU A 54 -2.25 5.40 7.16
CA LEU A 54 -2.83 4.23 6.52
C LEU A 54 -2.50 2.98 7.34
N TRP A 55 -3.55 2.26 7.76
CA TRP A 55 -3.37 0.97 8.41
C TRP A 55 -2.87 -0.07 7.40
N ALA A 56 -1.81 -0.77 7.75
CA ALA A 56 -1.18 -1.79 6.91
C ALA A 56 -0.70 -2.98 7.75
N THR A 57 -0.69 -4.16 7.13
CA THR A 57 -0.22 -5.40 7.77
C THR A 57 0.79 -6.11 6.87
N LEU A 58 1.64 -6.93 7.49
CA LEU A 58 2.56 -7.85 6.81
C LEU A 58 1.96 -9.26 6.86
N GLN A 59 2.04 -9.99 5.75
CA GLN A 59 1.74 -11.41 5.69
C GLN A 59 2.85 -12.13 4.93
N GLN A 60 3.17 -13.36 5.32
CA GLN A 60 4.02 -14.25 4.53
C GLN A 60 3.18 -14.84 3.40
N ASP A 61 3.70 -14.78 2.16
CA ASP A 61 3.07 -15.46 1.02
C ASP A 61 3.13 -16.98 1.24
N ASP A 62 2.02 -17.67 0.91
CA ASP A 62 1.87 -19.13 1.03
C ASP A 62 2.72 -19.91 0.02
#